data_AF-A0A4D4K138-F1
#
_entry.id   AF-A0A4D4K138-F1
#
_cell.length_a   1.000
_cell.length_b   1.000
_cell.length_c   1.000
_cell.angle_alpha   90.00
_cell.angle_beta   90.00
_cell.angle_gamma   90.00
#
_symmetry.space_group_name_H-M   'P 1'
#
loop_
_entity.id
_entity.type
_entity.pdbx_description
1 polymer ?
#
loop_
_entity_poly.entity_id
_entity_poly.type
_entity_poly.pdbx_seq_one_letter_code
_entity_poly.pdbx_strand_id
1 'polypeptide(L)'
;MGIGTRWTTTTAAATMTLVGTLGLGLMAPVAQAAAHGPCYDGRCKITVSRPTNIAVDSHRFGFGKLRITHISSRSVKMSATTTGGARLSGSTSPGGTVRLNSLSIRVQSVSGHKAKLVLTRAS
;
A
#
# COMPACT_ATOMS: atom_id res chain seq x y z
N MET A 1 38.64 32.51 26.83
CA MET A 1 39.60 31.93 27.80
C MET A 1 38.82 31.16 28.85
N GLY A 2 39.19 29.89 29.08
CA GLY A 2 38.69 29.00 30.15
C GLY A 2 37.72 27.91 29.67
N ILE A 3 38.21 26.69 29.35
CA ILE A 3 38.25 25.45 30.18
C ILE A 3 36.85 24.96 30.62
N GLY A 4 36.44 23.70 30.55
CA GLY A 4 37.11 22.44 30.24
C GLY A 4 36.05 21.32 30.25
N THR A 5 36.46 20.18 29.70
CA THR A 5 35.74 18.93 29.51
C THR A 5 35.10 18.35 30.77
N ARG A 6 33.87 17.83 30.64
CA ARG A 6 33.39 16.68 31.44
C ARG A 6 32.63 15.71 30.54
N TRP A 7 33.34 14.69 30.10
CA TRP A 7 32.72 13.44 29.67
C TRP A 7 32.32 12.67 30.93
N THR A 8 31.06 12.25 31.00
CA THR A 8 30.58 11.37 32.05
C THR A 8 29.99 10.15 31.38
N THR A 9 30.82 9.13 31.23
CA THR A 9 30.39 7.76 30.88
C THR A 9 29.81 7.15 32.15
N THR A 10 28.50 6.90 32.17
CA THR A 10 27.87 6.07 33.21
C THR A 10 27.23 4.87 32.54
N THR A 11 27.98 3.78 32.53
CA THR A 11 27.50 2.45 32.20
C THR A 11 26.61 1.99 33.34
N ALA A 12 25.29 2.13 33.20
CA ALA A 12 24.32 1.49 34.07
C ALA A 12 23.69 0.32 33.30
N ALA A 13 24.21 -0.88 33.54
CA ALA A 13 23.58 -2.12 33.14
C ALA A 13 22.30 -2.29 33.97
N ALA A 14 21.16 -1.87 33.41
CA ALA A 14 19.85 -2.18 33.96
C ALA A 14 19.32 -3.46 33.29
N THR A 15 19.55 -4.58 33.98
CA THR A 15 18.84 -5.84 33.77
C THR A 15 17.35 -5.63 34.03
N MET A 16 16.59 -5.26 33.00
CA MET A 16 15.13 -5.28 33.09
C MET A 16 14.61 -6.66 32.70
N THR A 17 14.13 -7.33 33.74
CA THR A 17 13.36 -8.57 33.76
C THR A 17 12.32 -8.62 32.66
N LEU A 18 12.43 -9.63 31.80
CA LEU A 18 11.38 -10.06 30.87
C LEU A 18 10.18 -10.59 31.67
N VAL A 19 9.21 -9.72 31.94
CA VAL A 19 7.88 -10.13 32.42
C VAL A 19 6.98 -10.26 31.20
N GLY A 20 6.57 -11.50 30.95
CA GLY A 20 5.72 -11.87 29.83
C GLY A 20 4.34 -11.24 29.89
N THR A 21 3.85 -10.89 28.71
CA THR A 21 2.41 -10.96 28.42
C THR A 21 2.27 -11.75 27.13
N LEU A 22 1.69 -12.95 27.25
CA LEU A 22 1.07 -13.69 26.15
C LEU A 22 -0.16 -12.89 25.69
N GLY A 23 0.08 -11.81 24.96
CA GLY A 23 -0.95 -11.08 24.23
C GLY A 23 -1.04 -11.63 22.82
N LEU A 24 -1.76 -12.72 22.63
CA LEU A 24 -2.13 -13.27 21.31
C LEU A 24 -3.17 -12.33 20.64
N GLY A 25 -2.75 -11.10 20.33
CA GLY A 25 -3.55 -10.12 19.62
C GLY A 25 -3.22 -10.12 18.14
N LEU A 26 -3.85 -11.02 17.37
CA LEU A 26 -4.08 -10.97 15.91
C LEU A 26 -3.12 -10.06 15.08
N MET A 27 -1.83 -10.37 15.05
CA MET A 27 -0.88 -9.81 14.05
C MET A 27 -1.03 -10.55 12.72
N ALA A 28 -2.26 -10.68 12.22
CA ALA A 28 -2.52 -11.34 10.96
C ALA A 28 -2.21 -10.48 9.71
N PRO A 29 -2.31 -9.13 9.65
CA PRO A 29 -2.30 -8.44 8.36
C PRO A 29 -0.89 -8.26 7.76
N VAL A 30 0.17 -8.37 8.57
CA VAL A 30 1.55 -8.15 8.08
C VAL A 30 2.07 -9.36 7.30
N ALA A 31 1.69 -10.59 7.69
CA ALA A 31 2.21 -11.80 7.06
C ALA A 31 1.71 -11.97 5.61
N GLN A 32 0.44 -11.69 5.32
CA GLN A 32 -0.05 -11.77 3.93
C GLN A 32 0.45 -10.61 3.07
N ALA A 33 0.61 -9.42 3.66
CA ALA A 33 1.22 -8.27 2.98
C ALA A 33 2.70 -8.50 2.64
N ALA A 34 3.44 -9.24 3.48
CA ALA A 34 4.82 -9.63 3.22
C ALA A 34 4.94 -10.70 2.13
N ALA A 35 4.01 -11.66 2.06
CA ALA A 35 4.03 -12.74 1.08
C ALA A 35 3.50 -12.33 -0.31
N HIS A 36 2.48 -11.46 -0.38
CA HIS A 36 1.77 -11.14 -1.64
C HIS A 36 1.75 -9.64 -1.98
N GLY A 37 2.31 -8.80 -1.12
CA GLY A 37 2.38 -7.36 -1.29
C GLY A 37 1.28 -6.59 -0.54
N PRO A 38 1.48 -5.28 -0.32
CA PRO A 38 0.68 -4.47 0.60
C PRO A 38 -0.77 -4.22 0.13
N CYS A 39 -1.14 -4.64 -1.08
CA CYS A 39 -2.46 -4.42 -1.68
C CYS A 39 -3.22 -5.70 -2.00
N TYR A 40 -2.71 -6.87 -1.59
CA TYR A 40 -3.27 -8.14 -2.00
C TYR A 40 -4.74 -8.31 -1.60
N ASP A 41 -5.11 -7.85 -0.41
CA ASP A 41 -6.46 -7.91 0.16
C ASP A 41 -7.44 -6.85 -0.39
N GLY A 42 -6.93 -5.96 -1.26
CA GLY A 42 -7.65 -4.81 -1.83
C GLY A 42 -7.91 -3.67 -0.83
N ARG A 43 -7.14 -3.59 0.26
CA ARG A 43 -7.22 -2.48 1.23
C ARG A 43 -5.83 -1.89 1.45
N CYS A 44 -5.45 -0.94 0.60
CA CYS A 44 -4.13 -0.33 0.70
C CYS A 44 -4.15 1.13 0.28
N LYS A 45 -3.13 1.86 0.74
CA LYS A 45 -2.79 3.20 0.28
C LYS A 45 -1.39 3.15 -0.29
N ILE A 46 -1.23 3.46 -1.57
CA ILE A 46 0.06 3.40 -2.25
C ILE A 46 0.31 4.67 -3.05
N THR A 47 1.59 4.98 -3.24
CA THR A 47 2.01 6.03 -4.18
C THR A 47 2.70 5.38 -5.35
N VAL A 48 2.25 5.69 -6.56
CA VAL A 48 2.83 5.20 -7.80
C VAL A 48 3.39 6.38 -8.60
N SER A 49 4.63 6.28 -9.04
CA SER A 49 5.33 7.32 -9.81
C SER A 49 5.57 6.93 -11.27
N ARG A 50 5.29 5.68 -11.61
CA ARG A 50 5.48 5.09 -12.94
C ARG A 50 4.44 3.99 -13.15
N PRO A 51 4.20 3.57 -14.41
CA PRO A 51 3.40 2.39 -14.69
C PRO A 51 3.87 1.20 -13.84
N THR A 52 2.92 0.54 -13.18
CA THR A 52 3.23 -0.53 -12.22
C THR A 52 2.12 -1.57 -12.17
N ASN A 53 2.48 -2.78 -11.78
CA ASN A 53 1.53 -3.85 -11.53
C ASN A 53 1.39 -4.02 -10.01
N ILE A 54 0.14 -4.04 -9.55
CA ILE A 54 -0.23 -4.25 -8.16
C ILE A 54 -0.90 -5.62 -8.10
N ALA A 55 -0.30 -6.54 -7.34
CA ALA A 55 -0.89 -7.84 -7.09
C ALA A 55 -2.11 -7.69 -6.18
N VAL A 56 -3.20 -8.34 -6.56
CA VAL A 56 -4.45 -8.43 -5.78
C VAL A 56 -4.98 -9.86 -5.82
N ASP A 57 -5.83 -10.21 -4.87
CA ASP A 57 -6.45 -11.53 -4.80
C ASP A 57 -7.39 -11.78 -6.00
N SER A 58 -7.00 -12.69 -6.89
CA SER A 58 -7.77 -13.04 -8.09
C SER A 58 -9.10 -13.70 -7.80
N HIS A 59 -9.22 -14.45 -6.70
CA HIS A 59 -10.47 -15.11 -6.33
C HIS A 59 -11.50 -14.10 -5.82
N ARG A 60 -11.03 -13.03 -5.16
CA ARG A 60 -11.92 -12.00 -4.60
C ARG A 60 -12.26 -10.90 -5.58
N PHE A 61 -11.31 -10.50 -6.43
CA PHE A 61 -11.49 -9.36 -7.34
C PHE A 61 -11.72 -9.78 -8.78
N GLY A 62 -11.60 -11.07 -9.11
CA GLY A 62 -11.76 -11.59 -10.47
C GLY A 62 -10.59 -11.30 -11.40
N PHE A 63 -9.50 -10.71 -10.90
CA PHE A 63 -8.23 -10.50 -11.59
C PHE A 63 -7.09 -10.50 -10.57
N GLY A 64 -5.92 -11.04 -10.92
CA GLY A 64 -4.78 -11.11 -9.99
C GLY A 64 -3.84 -9.91 -10.03
N LYS A 65 -3.97 -9.05 -11.05
CA LYS A 65 -3.05 -7.94 -11.30
C LYS A 65 -3.82 -6.71 -11.76
N LEU A 66 -3.72 -5.63 -10.99
CA LEU A 66 -4.13 -4.30 -11.39
C LEU A 66 -2.91 -3.58 -12.00
N ARG A 67 -3.01 -3.18 -13.26
CA ARG A 67 -1.95 -2.43 -13.95
C ARG A 67 -2.31 -0.95 -14.00
N ILE A 68 -1.46 -0.12 -13.41
CA ILE A 68 -1.46 1.32 -13.67
C ILE A 68 -0.68 1.52 -14.96
N THR A 69 -1.37 1.97 -16.02
CA THR A 69 -0.79 2.06 -17.36
C THR A 69 -0.22 3.43 -17.66
N HIS A 70 -0.83 4.49 -17.11
CA HIS A 70 -0.40 5.85 -17.36
C HIS A 70 -0.75 6.76 -16.18
N ILE A 71 0.16 7.67 -15.82
CA ILE A 71 -0.03 8.65 -14.76
C ILE A 71 0.33 10.03 -15.31
N SER A 72 -0.66 10.93 -15.29
CA SER A 72 -0.51 12.33 -15.67
C SER A 72 -1.13 13.21 -14.61
N SER A 73 -0.73 14.48 -14.55
CA SER A 73 -1.27 15.46 -13.59
C SER A 73 -2.80 15.57 -13.60
N ARG A 74 -3.45 15.23 -14.71
CA ARG A 74 -4.91 15.32 -14.88
C ARG A 74 -5.64 13.97 -14.79
N SER A 75 -4.94 12.85 -14.99
CA SER A 75 -5.58 11.54 -15.06
C SER A 75 -4.64 10.38 -14.75
N VAL A 76 -5.21 9.35 -14.15
CA VAL A 76 -4.57 8.04 -13.96
C VAL A 76 -5.36 7.02 -14.77
N LYS A 77 -4.67 6.29 -15.65
CA LYS A 77 -5.23 5.18 -16.42
C LYS A 77 -4.83 3.86 -15.78
N MET A 78 -5.78 2.95 -15.72
CA MET A 78 -5.64 1.66 -15.09
C MET A 78 -6.33 0.59 -15.91
N SER A 79 -5.79 -0.62 -15.87
CA SER A 79 -6.37 -1.79 -16.53
C SER A 79 -6.14 -3.05 -15.70
N ALA A 80 -7.01 -4.03 -15.91
CA ALA A 80 -6.89 -5.35 -15.34
C ALA A 80 -7.32 -6.38 -16.40
N THR A 81 -6.76 -7.57 -16.33
CA THR A 81 -7.25 -8.72 -17.10
C THR A 81 -7.90 -9.67 -16.14
N THR A 82 -9.18 -9.97 -16.36
CA THR A 82 -9.92 -10.93 -15.54
C THR A 82 -9.34 -12.34 -15.69
N THR A 83 -9.61 -13.20 -14.72
CA THR A 83 -9.22 -14.63 -14.78
C THR A 83 -9.82 -15.33 -16.01
N GLY A 84 -10.96 -14.85 -16.52
CA GLY A 84 -11.59 -15.33 -17.76
C GLY A 84 -11.08 -14.67 -19.05
N GLY A 85 -10.02 -13.87 -19.00
CA GLY A 85 -9.38 -13.27 -20.18
C GLY A 85 -9.96 -11.93 -20.66
N ALA A 86 -11.11 -11.50 -20.13
CA ALA A 86 -11.68 -10.18 -20.45
C ALA A 86 -10.81 -9.04 -19.91
N ARG A 87 -10.63 -7.97 -20.70
CA ARG A 87 -9.89 -6.77 -20.29
C ARG A 87 -10.83 -5.73 -19.71
N LEU A 88 -10.52 -5.28 -18.50
CA LEU A 88 -11.15 -4.15 -17.84
C LEU A 88 -10.19 -2.96 -17.91
N SER A 89 -10.72 -1.77 -18.16
CA SER A 89 -9.95 -0.53 -18.17
C SER A 89 -10.78 0.59 -17.60
N GLY A 90 -10.09 1.60 -17.07
CA GLY A 90 -10.73 2.81 -16.59
C GLY A 90 -9.70 3.91 -16.40
N SER A 91 -10.20 5.14 -16.34
CA SER A 91 -9.38 6.29 -16.00
C SER A 91 -10.17 7.27 -15.16
N THR A 92 -9.49 7.95 -14.27
CA THR A 92 -10.10 9.02 -13.48
C THR A 92 -9.09 10.11 -13.15
N SER A 93 -9.62 11.26 -12.80
CA SER A 93 -8.87 12.45 -12.38
C SER A 93 -8.62 12.44 -10.87
N PRO A 94 -7.71 13.29 -10.37
CA PRO A 94 -7.55 13.48 -8.93
C PRO A 94 -8.89 13.71 -8.22
N GLY A 95 -9.13 13.01 -7.11
CA GLY A 95 -10.38 13.01 -6.35
C GLY A 95 -11.39 11.94 -6.79
N GLY A 96 -11.27 11.42 -8.02
CA GLY A 96 -12.21 10.47 -8.59
C GLY A 96 -11.95 9.01 -8.20
N THR A 97 -12.94 8.16 -8.48
CA THR A 97 -12.91 6.72 -8.19
C THR A 97 -13.29 5.93 -9.43
N VAL A 98 -12.52 4.87 -9.71
CA VAL A 98 -12.83 3.88 -10.75
C VAL A 98 -13.17 2.57 -10.07
N ARG A 99 -14.19 1.88 -10.55
CA ARG A 99 -14.53 0.53 -10.11
C ARG A 99 -14.19 -0.46 -11.20
N LEU A 100 -13.32 -1.42 -10.89
CA LEU A 100 -13.00 -2.53 -11.78
C LEU A 100 -13.47 -3.81 -11.08
N ASN A 101 -14.55 -4.39 -11.58
CA ASN A 101 -15.23 -5.52 -10.95
C ASN A 101 -15.54 -5.24 -9.46
N SER A 102 -15.00 -6.05 -8.54
CA SER A 102 -15.19 -5.92 -7.09
C SER A 102 -14.13 -5.06 -6.38
N LEU A 103 -13.32 -4.30 -7.13
CA LEU A 103 -12.28 -3.41 -6.58
C LEU A 103 -12.60 -1.94 -6.92
N SER A 104 -12.64 -1.10 -5.90
CA SER A 104 -12.74 0.36 -6.02
C SER A 104 -11.36 1.00 -5.85
N ILE A 105 -10.95 1.78 -6.84
CA ILE A 105 -9.67 2.48 -6.87
C ILE A 105 -9.94 3.99 -6.85
N ARG A 106 -9.66 4.65 -5.73
CA ARG A 106 -9.75 6.10 -5.60
C ARG A 106 -8.39 6.74 -5.85
N VAL A 107 -8.34 7.71 -6.75
CA VAL A 107 -7.17 8.57 -6.95
C VAL A 107 -7.29 9.71 -5.96
N GLN A 108 -6.58 9.64 -4.83
CA GLN A 108 -6.64 10.70 -3.82
C GLN A 108 -6.06 12.02 -4.34
N SER A 109 -4.89 11.97 -4.97
CA SER A 109 -4.24 13.13 -5.55
C SER A 109 -3.21 12.71 -6.60
N VAL A 110 -2.87 13.64 -7.48
CA VAL A 110 -1.76 13.50 -8.41
C VAL A 110 -0.89 14.74 -8.33
N SER A 111 0.43 14.55 -8.30
CA SER A 111 1.44 15.61 -8.36
C SER A 111 2.50 15.22 -9.38
N GLY A 112 2.57 15.97 -10.49
CA GLY A 112 3.39 15.59 -11.64
C GLY A 112 3.01 14.21 -12.18
N HIS A 113 3.96 13.26 -12.10
CA HIS A 113 3.78 11.86 -12.50
C HIS A 113 3.54 10.91 -11.31
N LYS A 114 3.27 11.45 -10.11
CA LYS A 114 3.04 10.67 -8.90
C LYS A 114 1.56 10.70 -8.52
N ALA A 115 0.94 9.54 -8.42
CA ALA A 115 -0.45 9.39 -7.97
C ALA A 115 -0.53 8.67 -6.62
N LYS A 116 -1.32 9.21 -5.70
CA LYS A 116 -1.70 8.53 -4.46
C LYS A 116 -3.00 7.77 -4.71
N LEU A 117 -2.96 6.45 -4.58
CA LEU A 117 -4.10 5.57 -4.82
C LEU A 117 -4.56 4.95 -3.51
N VAL A 118 -5.88 4.82 -3.36
CA VAL A 118 -6.51 4.06 -2.30
C VAL A 118 -7.32 2.95 -2.94
N LEU A 119 -6.98 1.72 -2.61
CA LEU A 119 -7.74 0.55 -3.03
C LEU A 119 -8.67 0.17 -1.87
N THR A 120 -9.92 -0.08 -2.23
CA THR A 120 -10.96 -0.56 -1.32
C THR A 120 -11.78 -1.63 -2.03
N ARG A 121 -12.35 -2.55 -1.26
CA ARG A 121 -13.30 -3.52 -1.81
C ARG A 121 -14.58 -2.79 -2.22
N ALA A 122 -15.03 -2.99 -3.45
CA ALA A 122 -16.36 -2.59 -3.85
C ALA A 122 -17.37 -3.54 -3.23
N SER A 123 -18.42 -2.99 -2.62
CA SER A 123 -19.57 -3.74 -2.13
C SER A 123 -20.55 -4.00 -3.25
#